data_AF-A0A8H7BWE2-F1
#
_entry.id   AF-A0A8H7BWE2-F1
#
_cell.length_a   1.000
_cell.length_b   1.000
_cell.length_c   1.000
_cell.angle_alpha   90.00
_cell.angle_beta   90.00
_cell.angle_gamma   90.00
#
_symmetry.space_group_name_H-M   'P 1'
#
loop_
_entity.id
_entity.type
_entity.pdbx_description
1 polymer ?
#
loop_
_entity_poly.entity_id
_entity_poly.type
_entity_poly.pdbx_seq_one_letter_code
_entity_poly.pdbx_strand_id
1 'polypeptide(L)'
;MDLQMGYPASAPDIRSPISLAEYYNGIRADVDDFFGNLCSARAWRVKKSWAKLGTAIDRKAWQKNPQDTSVYYNRELNQLILPAGVLLSPIFDVTAPEYLNFGSLGSMVGHELLHGFDEMARWYDGQGKKSRWWTNQTAKFYEERAACYAEQYSKFSVTGPEGQIYHVDGNRTLDNNIADHGGLSLSYAIWRERFENEEYNNVLLPGLDSWTPDQLFYINFGRMRCSKNTAENAVHEVYTNKYAPDRWRVNGPLINSKHFSETFQCPNGAPMNPADKCAIW
;
A
#
# COMPACT_ATOMS: atom_id res chain seq x y z
N MET A 1 -2.54 -2.74 -17.62
CA MET A 1 -1.83 -2.42 -16.38
C MET A 1 -0.47 -3.08 -16.46
N ASP A 2 0.58 -2.32 -16.27
CA ASP A 2 1.96 -2.80 -16.37
C ASP A 2 2.50 -3.17 -14.98
N LEU A 3 3.37 -4.17 -14.91
CA LEU A 3 3.99 -4.64 -13.67
C LEU A 3 5.51 -4.45 -13.73
N GLN A 4 6.07 -3.79 -12.71
CA GLN A 4 7.51 -3.67 -12.48
C GLN A 4 7.87 -4.33 -11.15
N MET A 5 8.82 -5.26 -11.15
CA MET A 5 9.16 -6.07 -9.98
C MET A 5 10.66 -6.20 -9.78
N GLY A 6 11.12 -6.10 -8.54
CA GLY A 6 12.52 -6.19 -8.16
C GLY A 6 13.28 -4.89 -8.45
N TYR A 7 13.81 -4.75 -9.66
CA TYR A 7 14.71 -3.66 -10.02
C TYR A 7 14.64 -3.27 -11.51
N PRO A 8 15.05 -2.04 -11.88
CA PRO A 8 15.08 -1.62 -13.27
C PRO A 8 16.18 -2.34 -14.06
N ALA A 9 15.79 -2.91 -15.20
CA ALA A 9 16.69 -3.62 -16.12
C ALA A 9 17.10 -2.79 -17.35
N SER A 10 16.66 -1.53 -17.48
CA SER A 10 16.94 -0.74 -18.70
C SER A 10 16.95 0.79 -18.55
N ALA A 11 16.48 1.37 -17.44
CA ALA A 11 16.32 2.82 -17.31
C ALA A 11 16.55 3.35 -15.88
N PRO A 12 17.76 3.21 -15.30
CA PRO A 12 18.95 2.53 -15.85
C PRO A 12 18.94 1.02 -15.60
N ASP A 13 19.79 0.24 -16.28
CA ASP A 13 20.07 -1.14 -15.84
C ASP A 13 21.03 -1.09 -14.66
N ILE A 14 20.53 -1.31 -13.46
CA ILE A 14 21.36 -1.21 -12.25
C ILE A 14 22.36 -2.36 -12.10
N ARG A 15 22.28 -3.39 -12.95
CA ARG A 15 23.25 -4.49 -12.99
C ARG A 15 24.45 -4.18 -13.88
N SER A 16 24.36 -3.12 -14.69
CA SER A 16 25.40 -2.73 -15.63
C SER A 16 26.18 -1.53 -15.07
N PRO A 17 27.48 -1.69 -14.76
CA PRO A 17 28.31 -0.57 -14.31
C PRO A 17 28.41 0.52 -15.38
N ILE A 18 28.33 0.15 -16.67
CA ILE A 18 28.33 1.08 -17.80
C ILE A 18 27.03 1.91 -17.78
N SER A 19 25.87 1.25 -17.68
CA SER A 19 24.57 1.95 -17.63
C SER A 19 24.48 2.89 -16.42
N LEU A 20 25.01 2.48 -15.26
CA LEU A 20 25.07 3.32 -14.07
C LEU A 20 25.99 4.53 -14.26
N ALA A 21 27.19 4.34 -14.81
CA ALA A 21 28.13 5.42 -15.08
C ALA A 21 27.54 6.46 -16.05
N GLU A 22 26.87 6.01 -17.11
CA GLU A 22 26.14 6.88 -18.05
C GLU A 22 24.98 7.61 -17.36
N TYR A 23 24.18 6.88 -16.57
CA TYR A 23 23.02 7.43 -15.89
C TYR A 23 23.41 8.56 -14.94
N TYR A 24 24.46 8.36 -14.13
CA TYR A 24 24.96 9.32 -13.14
C TYR A 24 26.01 10.30 -13.68
N ASN A 25 26.25 10.30 -14.99
CA ASN A 25 27.16 11.24 -15.61
C ASN A 25 26.80 12.71 -15.25
N GLY A 26 27.81 13.49 -14.91
CA GLY A 26 27.68 14.89 -14.50
C GLY A 26 27.42 15.13 -13.02
N ILE A 27 27.35 14.09 -12.19
CA ILE A 27 27.45 14.24 -10.72
C ILE A 27 28.92 14.34 -10.35
N ARG A 28 29.28 15.34 -9.53
CA ARG A 28 30.58 15.44 -8.87
C ARG A 28 30.42 15.00 -7.43
N ALA A 29 31.31 14.11 -6.98
CA ALA A 29 31.43 13.70 -5.59
C ALA A 29 32.85 13.94 -5.11
N ASP A 30 33.00 14.51 -3.92
CA ASP A 30 34.25 14.83 -3.25
C ASP A 30 34.19 14.29 -1.81
N VAL A 31 35.20 13.54 -1.41
CA VAL A 31 35.21 12.87 -0.09
C VAL A 31 35.31 13.85 1.07
N ASP A 32 35.81 15.06 0.81
CA ASP A 32 36.03 16.10 1.82
C ASP A 32 34.96 17.21 1.78
N ASP A 33 34.02 17.18 0.83
CA ASP A 33 32.99 18.22 0.65
C ASP A 33 31.56 17.64 0.58
N PHE A 34 31.01 17.29 1.74
CA PHE A 34 29.64 16.79 1.84
C PHE A 34 28.59 17.79 1.30
N PHE A 35 28.76 19.09 1.56
CA PHE A 35 27.79 20.09 1.11
C PHE A 35 27.82 20.26 -0.40
N GLY A 36 29.01 20.31 -1.01
CA GLY A 36 29.19 20.34 -2.45
C GLY A 36 28.59 19.11 -3.14
N ASN A 37 28.71 17.92 -2.53
CA ASN A 37 28.07 16.70 -3.03
C ASN A 37 26.54 16.83 -3.09
N LEU A 38 25.93 17.38 -2.02
CA LEU A 38 24.48 17.62 -1.98
C LEU A 38 24.06 18.63 -3.04
N CYS A 39 24.80 19.72 -3.21
CA CYS A 39 24.52 20.71 -4.25
C CYS A 39 24.66 20.13 -5.66
N SER A 40 25.72 19.35 -5.91
CA SER A 40 25.94 18.68 -7.20
C SER A 40 24.80 17.71 -7.53
N ALA A 41 24.42 16.84 -6.59
CA ALA A 41 23.32 15.90 -6.77
C ALA A 41 21.96 16.58 -7.02
N ARG A 42 21.68 17.70 -6.32
CA ARG A 42 20.46 18.49 -6.52
C ARG A 42 20.44 19.14 -7.91
N ALA A 43 21.54 19.79 -8.31
CA ALA A 43 21.66 20.42 -9.62
C ALA A 43 21.50 19.40 -10.76
N TRP A 44 22.14 18.25 -10.62
CA TRP A 44 22.02 17.13 -11.56
C TRP A 44 20.56 16.62 -11.66
N ARG A 45 19.87 16.44 -10.54
CA ARG A 45 18.47 15.98 -10.53
C ARG A 45 17.55 16.96 -11.26
N VAL A 46 17.72 18.26 -11.00
CA VAL A 46 16.95 19.31 -11.69
C VAL A 46 17.23 19.26 -13.18
N LYS A 47 18.50 19.26 -13.61
CA LYS A 47 18.89 19.18 -15.03
C LYS A 47 18.28 17.96 -15.72
N LYS A 48 18.31 16.79 -15.06
CA LYS A 48 17.75 15.54 -15.60
C LYS A 48 16.23 15.61 -15.74
N SER A 49 15.51 16.23 -14.80
CA SER A 49 14.07 16.45 -14.91
C SER A 49 13.73 17.39 -16.06
N TRP A 50 14.45 18.51 -16.21
CA TRP A 50 14.24 19.45 -17.32
C TRP A 50 14.57 18.84 -18.68
N ALA A 51 15.56 17.95 -18.76
CA ALA A 51 15.90 17.25 -20.00
C ALA A 51 14.78 16.32 -20.53
N LYS A 52 13.78 15.99 -19.71
CA LYS A 52 12.59 15.23 -20.14
C LYS A 52 11.53 16.10 -20.83
N LEU A 53 11.64 17.43 -20.74
CA LEU A 53 10.67 18.33 -21.35
C LEU A 53 10.76 18.22 -22.89
N GLY A 54 9.61 18.02 -23.55
CA GLY A 54 9.54 17.86 -25.00
C GLY A 54 9.93 16.48 -25.52
N THR A 55 10.30 15.53 -24.65
CA THR A 55 10.56 14.14 -25.02
C THR A 55 9.34 13.25 -24.76
N ALA A 56 9.25 12.10 -25.43
CA ALA A 56 8.24 11.09 -25.12
C ALA A 56 8.44 10.52 -23.70
N ILE A 57 7.34 10.07 -23.09
CA ILE A 57 7.37 9.43 -21.76
C ILE A 57 8.06 8.07 -21.87
N ASP A 58 9.13 7.88 -21.10
CA ASP A 58 9.74 6.56 -20.92
C ASP A 58 8.94 5.74 -19.90
N ARG A 59 8.12 4.82 -20.40
CA ARG A 59 7.30 3.91 -19.58
C ARG A 59 8.11 2.83 -18.86
N LYS A 60 9.38 2.61 -19.25
CA LYS A 60 10.29 1.66 -18.60
C LYS A 60 11.09 2.32 -17.47
N ALA A 61 11.05 3.64 -17.34
CA ALA A 61 11.73 4.36 -16.27
C ALA A 61 11.07 4.05 -14.92
N TRP A 62 11.88 3.60 -13.96
CA TRP A 62 11.42 3.37 -12.60
C TRP A 62 11.33 4.70 -11.84
N GLN A 63 10.25 4.86 -11.08
CA GLN A 63 10.05 6.04 -10.22
C GLN A 63 10.43 5.79 -8.76
N LYS A 64 10.82 4.56 -8.43
CA LYS A 64 11.09 4.07 -7.08
C LYS A 64 12.41 3.33 -7.06
N ASN A 65 13.10 3.39 -5.93
CA ASN A 65 14.38 2.72 -5.82
C ASN A 65 14.15 1.23 -5.49
N PRO A 66 15.02 0.33 -5.94
CA PRO A 66 14.92 -1.10 -5.64
C PRO A 66 14.88 -1.43 -4.15
N GLN A 67 15.55 -0.64 -3.31
CA GLN A 67 15.59 -0.84 -1.86
C GLN A 67 14.34 -0.33 -1.11
N ASP A 68 13.40 0.32 -1.79
CA ASP A 68 12.17 0.80 -1.14
C ASP A 68 11.34 -0.41 -0.65
N THR A 69 10.80 -0.31 0.57
CA THR A 69 10.11 -1.43 1.25
C THR A 69 8.59 -1.32 1.16
N SER A 70 8.08 -0.75 0.07
CA SER A 70 6.64 -0.55 -0.16
C SER A 70 6.27 -0.89 -1.60
N VAL A 71 5.00 -1.19 -1.84
CA VAL A 71 4.41 -1.28 -3.18
C VAL A 71 3.91 0.11 -3.57
N TYR A 72 3.82 0.39 -4.87
CA TYR A 72 3.31 1.65 -5.39
C TYR A 72 2.46 1.46 -6.64
N TYR A 73 1.40 2.25 -6.75
CA TYR A 73 0.65 2.44 -7.99
C TYR A 73 0.93 3.79 -8.64
N ASN A 74 1.22 3.75 -9.94
CA ASN A 74 1.39 4.92 -10.81
C ASN A 74 0.24 4.98 -11.80
N ARG A 75 -0.51 6.07 -11.75
CA ARG A 75 -1.82 6.21 -12.39
C ARG A 75 -1.66 6.69 -13.83
N GLU A 76 -0.72 7.62 -14.03
CA GLU A 76 -0.35 8.17 -15.33
C GLU A 76 0.25 7.09 -16.25
N LEU A 77 0.84 6.04 -15.67
CA LEU A 77 1.35 4.89 -16.41
C LEU A 77 0.49 3.64 -16.29
N ASN A 78 -0.57 3.65 -15.46
CA ASN A 78 -1.35 2.47 -15.07
C ASN A 78 -0.42 1.29 -14.73
N GLN A 79 0.47 1.50 -13.75
CA GLN A 79 1.60 0.64 -13.45
C GLN A 79 1.70 0.34 -11.96
N LEU A 80 1.90 -0.93 -11.63
CA LEU A 80 2.21 -1.42 -10.29
C LEU A 80 3.73 -1.65 -10.16
N ILE A 81 4.33 -1.13 -9.10
CA ILE A 81 5.79 -1.22 -8.85
C ILE A 81 6.04 -1.90 -7.50
N LEU A 82 6.75 -3.03 -7.54
CA LEU A 82 7.18 -3.83 -6.39
C LEU A 82 8.70 -3.84 -6.34
N PRO A 83 9.35 -2.90 -5.64
CA PRO A 83 10.81 -2.90 -5.50
C PRO A 83 11.30 -4.13 -4.74
N ALA A 84 12.55 -4.53 -4.97
CA ALA A 84 13.15 -5.70 -4.32
C ALA A 84 13.08 -5.66 -2.79
N GLY A 85 13.15 -4.48 -2.17
CA GLY A 85 13.08 -4.29 -0.73
C GLY A 85 11.75 -4.73 -0.09
N VAL A 86 10.63 -4.71 -0.83
CA VAL A 86 9.33 -5.21 -0.33
C VAL A 86 9.19 -6.73 -0.49
N LEU A 87 10.05 -7.37 -1.29
CA LEU A 87 10.03 -8.80 -1.60
C LEU A 87 10.91 -9.62 -0.65
N LEU A 88 11.01 -9.17 0.61
CA LEU A 88 11.85 -9.76 1.65
C LEU A 88 11.00 -10.15 2.86
N SER A 89 11.49 -11.12 3.63
CA SER A 89 10.89 -11.49 4.91
C SER A 89 10.91 -10.30 5.88
N PRO A 90 9.84 -10.04 6.65
CA PRO A 90 8.65 -10.87 6.84
C PRO A 90 7.48 -10.58 5.88
N ILE A 91 7.65 -9.72 4.86
CA ILE A 91 6.59 -9.35 3.91
C ILE A 91 6.36 -10.45 2.87
N PHE A 92 7.44 -11.05 2.39
CA PHE A 92 7.35 -12.13 1.41
C PHE A 92 8.49 -13.12 1.61
N ASP A 93 8.15 -14.40 1.58
CA ASP A 93 9.11 -15.48 1.58
C ASP A 93 8.58 -16.62 0.70
N VAL A 94 9.38 -17.02 -0.30
CA VAL A 94 9.05 -18.10 -1.24
C VAL A 94 8.84 -19.46 -0.55
N THR A 95 9.42 -19.64 0.64
CA THR A 95 9.29 -20.88 1.43
C THR A 95 8.20 -20.79 2.49
N ALA A 96 7.67 -19.60 2.77
CA ALA A 96 6.59 -19.43 3.73
C ALA A 96 5.26 -20.00 3.20
N PRO A 97 4.38 -20.46 4.11
CA PRO A 97 3.01 -20.80 3.73
C PRO A 97 2.29 -19.62 3.06
N GLU A 98 1.48 -19.90 2.05
CA GLU A 98 0.89 -18.85 1.20
C GLU A 98 -0.02 -17.90 1.98
N TYR A 99 -0.75 -18.38 2.99
CA TYR A 99 -1.61 -17.54 3.82
C TYR A 99 -0.85 -16.39 4.49
N LEU A 100 0.46 -16.55 4.76
CA LEU A 100 1.30 -15.47 5.26
C LEU A 100 1.60 -14.45 4.15
N ASN A 101 2.06 -14.91 2.98
CA ASN A 101 2.38 -14.06 1.85
C ASN A 101 1.15 -13.26 1.37
N PHE A 102 -0.03 -13.89 1.34
CA PHE A 102 -1.28 -13.21 0.98
C PHE A 102 -1.76 -12.25 2.08
N GLY A 103 -1.63 -12.61 3.36
CA GLY A 103 -1.94 -11.69 4.46
C GLY A 103 -1.03 -10.46 4.51
N SER A 104 0.16 -10.53 3.90
CA SER A 104 1.15 -9.45 3.87
C SER A 104 1.28 -8.83 2.48
N LEU A 105 2.19 -9.34 1.63
CA LEU A 105 2.42 -8.82 0.28
C LEU A 105 1.14 -8.80 -0.56
N GLY A 106 0.30 -9.84 -0.48
CA GLY A 106 -0.96 -9.91 -1.22
C GLY A 106 -1.90 -8.75 -0.88
N SER A 107 -2.07 -8.44 0.40
CA SER A 107 -2.86 -7.29 0.84
C SER A 107 -2.23 -5.95 0.42
N MET A 108 -0.90 -5.82 0.42
CA MET A 108 -0.21 -4.62 -0.08
C MET A 108 -0.37 -4.43 -1.59
N VAL A 109 -0.30 -5.51 -2.36
CA VAL A 109 -0.54 -5.50 -3.81
C VAL A 109 -2.00 -5.16 -4.11
N GLY A 110 -2.94 -5.78 -3.39
CA GLY A 110 -4.37 -5.45 -3.50
C GLY A 110 -4.66 -3.98 -3.17
N HIS A 111 -4.01 -3.44 -2.12
CA HIS A 111 -4.11 -2.03 -1.76
C HIS A 111 -3.70 -1.12 -2.93
N GLU A 112 -2.51 -1.33 -3.48
CA GLU A 112 -2.00 -0.47 -4.55
C GLU A 112 -2.78 -0.68 -5.86
N LEU A 113 -3.26 -1.89 -6.14
CA LEU A 113 -4.15 -2.15 -7.27
C LEU A 113 -5.42 -1.29 -7.21
N LEU A 114 -5.99 -1.12 -6.02
CA LEU A 114 -7.21 -0.35 -5.80
C LEU A 114 -7.02 1.16 -5.87
N HIS A 115 -5.78 1.66 -5.79
CA HIS A 115 -5.49 3.04 -6.19
C HIS A 115 -5.73 3.28 -7.69
N GLY A 116 -5.90 2.22 -8.50
CA GLY A 116 -6.42 2.31 -9.87
C GLY A 116 -7.91 2.64 -9.97
N PHE A 117 -8.64 2.65 -8.85
CA PHE A 117 -10.10 2.76 -8.83
C PHE A 117 -10.64 3.74 -7.78
N ASP A 118 -9.77 4.44 -7.03
CA ASP A 118 -10.16 5.40 -5.98
C ASP A 118 -10.80 6.70 -6.53
N GLU A 119 -11.03 7.71 -5.68
CA GLU A 119 -11.70 8.96 -6.09
C GLU A 119 -10.94 9.73 -7.17
N MET A 120 -9.62 9.65 -7.14
CA MET A 120 -8.79 10.20 -8.19
C MET A 120 -8.84 9.30 -9.46
N ALA A 121 -9.17 8.00 -9.31
CA ALA A 121 -9.18 6.80 -10.22
C ALA A 121 -9.99 7.02 -11.48
N ARG A 122 -11.29 7.12 -11.25
CA ARG A 122 -11.87 8.44 -11.41
C ARG A 122 -11.69 9.08 -12.78
N TRP A 123 -10.59 9.83 -12.82
CA TRP A 123 -10.24 10.75 -13.87
C TRP A 123 -9.19 10.20 -14.82
N TYR A 124 -8.72 8.96 -14.67
CA TYR A 124 -7.67 8.35 -15.47
C TYR A 124 -8.15 7.03 -16.07
N ASP A 125 -8.12 6.89 -17.40
CA ASP A 125 -8.48 5.63 -18.06
C ASP A 125 -7.35 4.58 -17.98
N GLY A 126 -7.60 3.39 -18.55
CA GLY A 126 -6.63 2.29 -18.57
C GLY A 126 -5.33 2.58 -19.32
N GLN A 127 -5.22 3.70 -20.05
CA GLN A 127 -3.97 4.15 -20.67
C GLN A 127 -3.22 5.19 -19.82
N GLY A 128 -3.79 5.57 -18.66
CA GLY A 128 -3.27 6.62 -17.77
C GLY A 128 -3.58 8.04 -18.26
N LYS A 129 -4.50 8.19 -19.23
CA LYS A 129 -4.89 9.50 -19.75
C LYS A 129 -6.01 10.07 -18.90
N LYS A 130 -5.94 11.38 -18.63
CA LYS A 130 -7.03 12.07 -17.94
C LYS A 130 -8.30 12.07 -18.79
N SER A 131 -9.29 11.27 -18.41
CA SER A 131 -10.57 11.15 -19.07
C SER A 131 -11.66 10.74 -18.08
N ARG A 132 -12.90 11.13 -18.37
CA ARG A 132 -14.05 10.75 -17.54
C ARG A 132 -14.62 9.46 -18.10
N TRP A 133 -14.38 8.35 -17.41
CA TRP A 133 -14.83 7.02 -17.82
C TRP A 133 -15.93 6.45 -16.91
N TRP A 134 -16.18 7.06 -15.75
CA TRP A 134 -17.34 6.77 -14.92
C TRP A 134 -18.56 7.56 -15.37
N THR A 135 -19.72 6.89 -15.36
CA THR A 135 -21.01 7.57 -15.46
C THR A 135 -21.27 8.43 -14.21
N ASN A 136 -22.14 9.44 -14.31
CA ASN A 136 -22.60 10.21 -13.15
C ASN A 136 -23.15 9.30 -12.04
N GLN A 137 -23.86 8.24 -12.43
CA GLN A 137 -24.49 7.31 -11.50
C GLN A 137 -23.44 6.47 -10.76
N THR A 138 -22.45 5.93 -11.46
CA THR A 138 -21.33 5.19 -10.84
C THR A 138 -20.57 6.09 -9.86
N ALA A 139 -20.28 7.33 -10.25
CA ALA A 139 -19.63 8.31 -9.39
C ALA A 139 -20.42 8.58 -8.09
N LYS A 140 -21.73 8.79 -8.20
CA LYS A 140 -22.61 9.00 -7.04
C LYS A 140 -22.63 7.79 -6.11
N PHE A 141 -22.73 6.58 -6.66
CA PHE A 141 -22.71 5.35 -5.86
C PHE A 141 -21.38 5.10 -5.15
N TYR A 142 -20.27 5.49 -5.77
CA TYR A 142 -18.96 5.46 -5.13
C TYR A 142 -18.90 6.47 -3.99
N GLU A 143 -19.27 7.72 -4.23
CA GLU A 143 -19.30 8.80 -3.22
C GLU A 143 -20.16 8.41 -2.00
N GLU A 144 -21.35 7.84 -2.22
CA GLU A 144 -22.25 7.37 -1.15
C GLU A 144 -21.62 6.27 -0.30
N ARG A 145 -20.93 5.30 -0.91
CA ARG A 145 -20.26 4.21 -0.15
C ARG A 145 -18.96 4.68 0.51
N ALA A 146 -18.22 5.57 -0.14
CA ALA A 146 -17.00 6.16 0.39
C ALA A 146 -17.29 6.98 1.65
N ALA A 147 -18.45 7.66 1.70
CA ALA A 147 -18.90 8.38 2.90
C ALA A 147 -18.95 7.49 4.15
N CYS A 148 -19.32 6.20 4.01
CA CYS A 148 -19.30 5.25 5.12
C CYS A 148 -17.89 5.13 5.75
N TYR A 149 -16.83 5.02 4.93
CA TYR A 149 -15.45 4.96 5.42
C TYR A 149 -15.02 6.28 6.04
N ALA A 150 -15.37 7.42 5.42
CA ALA A 150 -15.04 8.72 5.98
C ALA A 150 -15.66 8.90 7.38
N GLU A 151 -16.93 8.54 7.54
CA GLU A 151 -17.64 8.61 8.83
C GLU A 151 -17.10 7.60 9.85
N GLN A 152 -16.79 6.38 9.42
CA GLN A 152 -16.21 5.35 10.29
C GLN A 152 -14.85 5.78 10.83
N TYR A 153 -13.93 6.20 9.95
CA TYR A 153 -12.58 6.57 10.36
C TYR A 153 -12.54 7.87 11.15
N SER A 154 -13.50 8.77 10.95
CA SER A 154 -13.63 10.00 11.76
C SER A 154 -13.95 9.72 13.24
N LYS A 155 -14.44 8.52 13.58
CA LYS A 155 -14.66 8.10 14.97
C LYS A 155 -13.39 7.55 15.63
N PHE A 156 -12.37 7.21 14.85
CA PHE A 156 -11.09 6.73 15.37
C PHE A 156 -10.23 7.88 15.88
N SER A 157 -9.32 7.57 16.80
CA SER A 157 -8.51 8.60 17.45
C SER A 157 -7.16 8.08 17.95
N VAL A 158 -6.29 9.01 18.31
CA VAL A 158 -5.04 8.78 19.03
C VAL A 158 -5.02 9.62 20.31
N THR A 159 -4.22 9.20 21.28
CA THR A 159 -4.03 9.92 22.53
C THR A 159 -2.76 10.77 22.46
N GLY A 160 -2.89 12.06 22.75
CA GLY A 160 -1.78 13.01 22.83
C GLY A 160 -0.98 12.92 24.13
N PRO A 161 0.11 13.69 24.24
CA PRO A 161 1.05 13.61 25.37
C PRO A 161 0.42 13.82 26.74
N GLU A 162 -0.65 14.63 26.83
CA GLU A 162 -1.34 14.94 28.10
C GLU A 162 -2.73 14.27 28.17
N GLY A 163 -2.95 13.22 27.36
CA GLY A 163 -4.21 12.45 27.38
C GLY A 163 -5.32 13.02 26.49
N GLN A 164 -5.07 14.07 25.71
CA GLN A 164 -6.06 14.60 24.78
C GLN A 164 -6.39 13.59 23.67
N ILE A 165 -7.63 13.62 23.19
CA ILE A 165 -8.09 12.76 22.10
C ILE A 165 -8.07 13.54 20.79
N TYR A 166 -7.32 13.02 19.81
CA TYR A 166 -7.23 13.60 18.47
C TYR A 166 -7.85 12.63 17.48
N HIS A 167 -8.91 13.07 16.81
CA HIS A 167 -9.65 12.24 15.85
C HIS A 167 -8.95 12.19 14.50
N VAL A 168 -8.97 11.02 13.88
CA VAL A 168 -8.50 10.83 12.51
C VAL A 168 -9.41 11.62 11.57
N ASP A 169 -8.83 12.36 10.63
CA ASP A 169 -9.60 12.91 9.51
C ASP A 169 -9.93 11.80 8.51
N GLY A 170 -11.17 11.32 8.53
CA GLY A 170 -11.64 10.25 7.65
C GLY A 170 -11.72 10.64 6.18
N ASN A 171 -11.86 11.93 5.85
CA ASN A 171 -11.87 12.41 4.46
C ASN A 171 -10.45 12.44 3.90
N ARG A 172 -9.49 12.93 4.68
CA ARG A 172 -8.07 12.95 4.27
C ARG A 172 -7.49 11.56 4.08
N THR A 173 -7.95 10.57 4.86
CA THR A 173 -7.45 9.20 4.82
C THR A 173 -8.25 8.27 3.90
N LEU A 174 -9.34 8.79 3.31
CA LEU A 174 -10.39 8.03 2.64
C LEU A 174 -9.89 7.03 1.59
N ASP A 175 -9.12 7.49 0.61
CA ASP A 175 -8.65 6.64 -0.49
C ASP A 175 -7.80 5.47 0.03
N ASN A 176 -6.96 5.71 1.04
CA ASN A 176 -6.14 4.66 1.63
C ASN A 176 -6.97 3.71 2.51
N ASN A 177 -7.99 4.20 3.19
CA ASN A 177 -8.88 3.38 4.01
C ASN A 177 -9.70 2.41 3.15
N ILE A 178 -10.17 2.87 1.99
CA ILE A 178 -10.89 2.05 0.99
C ILE A 178 -9.93 1.01 0.39
N ALA A 179 -8.72 1.43 0.02
CA ALA A 179 -7.70 0.54 -0.53
C ALA A 179 -7.24 -0.53 0.48
N ASP A 180 -7.07 -0.19 1.75
CA ASP A 180 -6.71 -1.15 2.80
C ASP A 180 -7.80 -2.24 2.96
N HIS A 181 -9.08 -1.85 2.97
CA HIS A 181 -10.19 -2.80 3.10
C HIS A 181 -10.39 -3.67 1.86
N GLY A 182 -10.44 -3.06 0.68
CA GLY A 182 -10.61 -3.81 -0.56
C GLY A 182 -9.39 -4.68 -0.85
N GLY A 183 -8.17 -4.21 -0.55
CA GLY A 183 -6.94 -4.94 -0.78
C GLY A 183 -6.82 -6.18 0.10
N LEU A 184 -7.22 -6.06 1.37
CA LEU A 184 -7.36 -7.20 2.28
C LEU A 184 -8.39 -8.21 1.75
N SER A 185 -9.57 -7.72 1.34
CA SER A 185 -10.69 -8.56 0.88
C SER A 185 -10.33 -9.32 -0.40
N LEU A 186 -9.71 -8.64 -1.36
CA LEU A 186 -9.25 -9.22 -2.62
C LEU A 186 -8.14 -10.25 -2.39
N SER A 187 -7.13 -9.92 -1.57
CA SER A 187 -6.04 -10.84 -1.25
C SER A 187 -6.57 -12.12 -0.60
N TYR A 188 -7.51 -11.98 0.33
CA TYR A 188 -8.14 -13.10 1.00
C TYR A 188 -8.92 -14.00 0.02
N ALA A 189 -9.75 -13.40 -0.84
CA ALA A 189 -10.55 -14.13 -1.82
C ALA A 189 -9.67 -14.95 -2.78
N ILE A 190 -8.59 -14.35 -3.30
CA ILE A 190 -7.65 -15.02 -4.20
C ILE A 190 -6.92 -16.17 -3.48
N TRP A 191 -6.45 -15.93 -2.25
CA TRP A 191 -5.80 -16.98 -1.47
C TRP A 191 -6.74 -18.15 -1.20
N ARG A 192 -8.00 -17.88 -0.83
CA ARG A 192 -9.00 -18.91 -0.58
C ARG A 192 -9.32 -19.74 -1.82
N GLU A 193 -9.47 -19.08 -2.97
CA GLU A 193 -9.68 -19.77 -4.24
C GLU A 193 -8.50 -20.68 -4.58
N ARG A 194 -7.25 -20.22 -4.40
CA ARG A 194 -6.04 -21.05 -4.56
C ARG A 194 -6.00 -22.21 -3.58
N PHE A 195 -6.31 -21.95 -2.31
CA PHE A 195 -6.29 -22.94 -1.25
C PHE A 195 -7.23 -24.12 -1.54
N GLU A 196 -8.36 -23.85 -2.20
CA GLU A 196 -9.37 -24.87 -2.52
C GLU A 196 -9.07 -25.64 -3.81
N ASN A 197 -8.30 -25.07 -4.74
CA ASN A 197 -8.16 -25.60 -6.11
C ASN A 197 -6.74 -26.06 -6.49
N GLU A 198 -5.71 -25.79 -5.68
CA GLU A 198 -4.32 -25.98 -6.09
C GLU A 198 -3.43 -26.59 -4.98
N GLU A 199 -2.41 -27.39 -5.35
CA GLU A 199 -1.41 -27.96 -4.43
C GLU A 199 -0.35 -26.91 -4.04
N TYR A 200 -0.69 -26.01 -3.12
CA TYR A 200 0.25 -25.02 -2.60
C TYR A 200 0.74 -25.28 -1.18
N ASN A 201 1.86 -24.63 -0.84
CA ASN A 201 2.44 -24.67 0.49
C ASN A 201 1.51 -24.00 1.51
N ASN A 202 0.71 -24.82 2.20
CA ASN A 202 -0.19 -24.40 3.27
C ASN A 202 0.16 -25.10 4.59
N VAL A 203 1.44 -25.41 4.79
CA VAL A 203 1.92 -26.08 5.99
C VAL A 203 1.59 -25.24 7.22
N LEU A 204 1.11 -25.89 8.28
CA LEU A 204 0.91 -25.23 9.57
C LEU A 204 2.26 -24.90 10.20
N LEU A 205 2.36 -23.72 10.80
CA LEU A 205 3.58 -23.30 11.46
C LEU A 205 3.78 -24.11 12.76
N PRO A 206 4.96 -24.75 12.96
CA PRO A 206 5.24 -25.49 14.19
C PRO A 206 5.06 -24.61 15.43
N GLY A 207 4.31 -25.08 16.43
CA GLY A 207 4.04 -24.34 17.66
C GLY A 207 2.91 -23.31 17.54
N LEU A 208 2.24 -23.21 16.39
CA LEU A 208 1.02 -22.43 16.18
C LEU A 208 -0.15 -23.33 15.76
N ASP A 209 -0.11 -24.61 16.14
CA ASP A 209 -1.10 -25.64 15.79
C ASP A 209 -2.52 -25.33 16.30
N SER A 210 -2.66 -24.40 17.25
CA SER A 210 -3.94 -23.91 17.74
C SER A 210 -4.63 -22.89 16.81
N TRP A 211 -3.94 -22.41 15.77
CA TRP A 211 -4.44 -21.41 14.84
C TRP A 211 -4.67 -22.01 13.46
N THR A 212 -5.80 -21.67 12.84
CA THR A 212 -6.09 -22.07 11.45
C THR A 212 -5.31 -21.21 10.45
N PRO A 213 -5.12 -21.67 9.20
CA PRO A 213 -4.56 -20.84 8.13
C PRO A 213 -5.29 -19.51 7.94
N ASP A 214 -6.63 -19.51 8.03
CA ASP A 214 -7.45 -18.29 7.92
C ASP A 214 -7.17 -17.31 9.07
N GLN A 215 -7.02 -17.81 10.30
CA GLN A 215 -6.62 -16.98 11.43
C GLN A 215 -5.20 -16.43 11.25
N LEU A 216 -4.27 -17.26 10.78
CA LEU A 216 -2.88 -16.85 10.54
C LEU A 216 -2.74 -15.83 9.40
N PHE A 217 -3.60 -15.88 8.38
CA PHE A 217 -3.70 -14.83 7.36
C PHE A 217 -3.96 -13.47 8.01
N TYR A 218 -5.01 -13.36 8.85
CA TYR A 218 -5.38 -12.10 9.50
C TYR A 218 -4.37 -11.67 10.57
N ILE A 219 -3.78 -12.63 11.31
CA ILE A 219 -2.70 -12.35 12.26
C ILE A 219 -1.50 -11.76 11.53
N ASN A 220 -1.11 -12.34 10.38
CA ASN A 220 0.03 -11.81 9.62
C ASN A 220 -0.26 -10.45 9.01
N PHE A 221 -1.48 -10.22 8.52
CA PHE A 221 -1.94 -8.89 8.09
C PHE A 221 -1.78 -7.83 9.20
N GLY A 222 -2.23 -8.15 10.41
CA GLY A 222 -2.05 -7.26 11.56
C GLY A 222 -0.58 -7.06 11.96
N ARG A 223 0.21 -8.14 11.95
CA ARG A 223 1.63 -8.13 12.32
C ARG A 223 2.45 -7.16 11.47
N MET A 224 2.13 -7.05 10.18
CA MET A 224 2.84 -6.15 9.25
C MET A 224 2.76 -4.67 9.62
N ARG A 225 1.79 -4.30 10.44
CA ARG A 225 1.54 -2.92 10.90
C ARG A 225 1.76 -2.76 12.40
N CYS A 226 2.45 -3.70 13.04
CA CYS A 226 2.88 -3.53 14.43
C CYS A 226 3.86 -2.36 14.53
N SER A 227 3.40 -1.25 15.10
CA SER A 227 4.21 -0.06 15.32
C SER A 227 3.89 0.60 16.67
N LYS A 228 4.78 1.49 17.10
CA LYS A 228 4.60 2.32 18.29
C LYS A 228 5.11 3.72 17.97
N ASN A 229 4.24 4.70 18.18
CA ASN A 229 4.57 6.11 18.01
C ASN A 229 4.68 6.80 19.37
N THR A 230 5.56 7.79 19.47
CA THR A 230 5.47 8.81 20.53
C THR A 230 4.14 9.55 20.40
N ALA A 231 3.57 10.03 21.50
CA ALA A 231 2.28 10.71 21.47
C ALA A 231 2.32 11.97 20.58
N GLU A 232 3.43 12.70 20.58
CA GLU A 232 3.68 13.87 19.74
C GLU A 232 3.64 13.52 18.25
N ASN A 233 4.34 12.45 17.85
CA ASN A 233 4.31 11.96 16.46
C ASN A 233 2.92 11.44 16.07
N ALA A 234 2.21 10.75 16.96
CA ALA A 234 0.85 10.29 16.69
C ALA A 234 -0.10 11.46 16.40
N VAL A 235 -0.01 12.55 17.18
CA VAL A 235 -0.78 13.78 16.92
C VAL A 235 -0.35 14.41 15.60
N HIS A 236 0.96 14.50 15.33
CA HIS A 236 1.47 15.04 14.08
C HIS A 236 0.93 14.28 12.85
N GLU A 237 0.99 12.95 12.84
CA GLU A 237 0.50 12.11 11.74
C GLU A 237 -1.00 12.25 11.51
N VAL A 238 -1.79 12.39 12.58
CA VAL A 238 -3.22 12.66 12.50
C VAL A 238 -3.55 13.97 11.78
N TYR A 239 -2.60 14.92 11.67
CA TYR A 239 -2.78 16.15 10.88
C TYR A 239 -2.07 16.14 9.53
N THR A 240 -0.94 15.43 9.37
CA THR A 240 -0.13 15.50 8.14
C THR A 240 -0.18 14.28 7.23
N ASN A 241 -0.45 13.09 7.76
CA ASN A 241 -0.38 11.84 7.00
C ASN A 241 -1.68 11.51 6.23
N LYS A 242 -1.56 11.11 4.95
CA LYS A 242 -2.69 10.61 4.15
C LYS A 242 -3.17 9.20 4.55
N TYR A 243 -2.39 8.51 5.39
CA TYR A 243 -2.76 7.22 5.95
C TYR A 243 -3.33 7.39 7.36
N ALA A 244 -4.33 6.58 7.72
CA ALA A 244 -4.73 6.45 9.12
C ALA A 244 -3.56 5.88 9.95
N PRO A 245 -3.51 6.14 11.27
CA PRO A 245 -2.55 5.48 12.16
C PRO A 245 -2.61 3.96 12.02
N ASP A 246 -1.47 3.26 12.12
CA ASP A 246 -1.34 1.84 11.77
C ASP A 246 -2.36 0.92 12.47
N ARG A 247 -2.66 1.17 13.75
CA ARG A 247 -3.72 0.42 14.47
C ARG A 247 -5.06 0.47 13.75
N TRP A 248 -5.41 1.63 13.20
CA TRP A 248 -6.68 1.83 12.48
C TRP A 248 -6.62 1.30 11.04
N ARG A 249 -5.42 1.23 10.44
CA ARG A 249 -5.22 0.50 9.17
C ARG A 249 -5.33 -1.01 9.32
N VAL A 250 -5.11 -1.56 10.51
CA VAL A 250 -5.41 -2.96 10.81
C VAL A 250 -6.88 -3.11 11.18
N ASN A 251 -7.35 -2.38 12.19
CA ASN A 251 -8.67 -2.63 12.75
C ASN A 251 -9.80 -2.17 11.81
N GLY A 252 -9.65 -1.08 11.07
CA GLY A 252 -10.67 -0.56 10.17
C GLY A 252 -11.09 -1.57 9.10
N PRO A 253 -10.15 -2.12 8.30
CA PRO A 253 -10.45 -3.21 7.37
C PRO A 253 -11.08 -4.44 8.03
N LEU A 254 -10.56 -4.87 9.19
CA LEU A 254 -11.06 -6.07 9.88
C LEU A 254 -12.47 -5.87 10.44
N ILE A 255 -12.79 -4.69 10.97
CA ILE A 255 -14.13 -4.30 11.41
C ILE A 255 -15.14 -4.43 10.26
N ASN A 256 -14.75 -4.07 9.04
CA ASN A 256 -15.59 -4.17 7.85
C ASN A 256 -15.60 -5.57 7.21
N SER A 257 -14.73 -6.48 7.65
CA SER A 257 -14.70 -7.86 7.16
C SER A 257 -15.69 -8.72 7.94
N LYS A 258 -16.72 -9.23 7.26
CA LYS A 258 -17.61 -10.26 7.84
C LYS A 258 -16.84 -11.56 8.07
N HIS A 259 -15.96 -11.91 7.14
CA HIS A 259 -15.18 -13.14 7.21
C HIS A 259 -14.20 -13.16 8.39
N PHE A 260 -13.59 -12.02 8.71
CA PHE A 260 -12.77 -11.88 9.92
C PHE A 260 -13.60 -12.18 11.19
N SER A 261 -14.78 -11.57 11.30
CA SER A 261 -15.67 -11.81 12.46
C SER A 261 -16.03 -13.29 12.60
N GLU A 262 -16.30 -13.99 11.49
CA GLU A 262 -16.62 -15.42 11.48
C GLU A 262 -15.40 -16.27 11.87
N THR A 263 -14.23 -15.96 11.30
CA THR A 263 -12.96 -16.66 11.54
C THR A 263 -12.54 -16.63 13.01
N PHE A 264 -12.78 -15.52 13.70
CA PHE A 264 -12.46 -15.34 15.12
C PHE A 264 -13.68 -15.46 16.04
N GLN A 265 -14.84 -15.87 15.50
CA GLN A 265 -16.08 -16.03 16.26
C GLN A 265 -16.45 -14.79 17.10
N CYS A 266 -16.24 -13.60 16.54
CA CYS A 266 -16.52 -12.33 17.22
C CYS A 266 -18.04 -12.20 17.48
N PRO A 267 -18.49 -11.97 18.72
CA PRO A 267 -19.90 -11.77 19.03
C PRO A 267 -20.51 -10.60 18.25
N ASN A 268 -21.80 -10.68 17.90
CA ASN A 268 -22.51 -9.57 17.26
C ASN A 268 -22.49 -8.32 18.14
N GLY A 269 -22.10 -7.18 17.57
CA GLY A 269 -21.99 -5.91 18.29
C GLY A 269 -20.69 -5.75 19.08
N ALA A 270 -19.78 -6.73 19.05
CA ALA A 270 -18.43 -6.56 19.58
C ALA A 270 -17.69 -5.42 18.83
N PRO A 271 -16.69 -4.76 19.43
CA PRO A 271 -15.95 -3.67 18.77
C PRO A 271 -15.37 -4.04 17.39
N MET A 272 -14.99 -5.31 17.20
CA MET A 272 -14.48 -5.84 15.93
C MET A 272 -15.57 -6.49 15.04
N ASN A 273 -16.83 -6.48 15.46
CA ASN A 273 -17.97 -7.02 14.71
C ASN A 273 -19.23 -6.14 14.88
N PRO A 274 -19.20 -4.86 14.46
CA PRO A 274 -20.40 -4.03 14.45
C PRO A 274 -21.40 -4.54 13.40
N ALA A 275 -22.67 -4.15 13.59
CA ALA A 275 -23.75 -4.48 12.65
C ALA A 275 -23.54 -3.80 11.29
N ASP A 276 -23.17 -2.52 11.30
CA ASP A 276 -22.90 -1.75 10.08
C ASP A 276 -21.44 -1.91 9.66
N LYS A 277 -21.22 -2.40 8.44
CA LYS A 277 -19.91 -2.58 7.82
C LYS A 277 -19.87 -1.85 6.48
N CYS A 278 -18.78 -1.12 6.23
CA CYS A 278 -18.56 -0.43 4.96
C CYS A 278 -18.00 -1.39 3.91
N ALA A 279 -18.44 -1.27 2.65
CA ALA A 279 -17.95 -2.07 1.52
C ALA A 279 -18.10 -1.30 0.19
N ILE A 280 -17.10 -1.41 -0.69
CA ILE A 280 -17.14 -0.88 -2.06
C ILE A 280 -16.75 -1.97 -3.07
N TRP A 281 -15.49 -2.41 -2.99
CA TRP A 281 -14.87 -3.36 -3.91
C TRP A 281 -15.08 -4.81 -3.47
#